data_AF-A0A2S1LKH2-F1
#
_entry.id   AF-A0A2S1LKH2-F1
#
_cell.length_a   1.000
_cell.length_b   1.000
_cell.length_c   1.000
_cell.angle_alpha   90.00
_cell.angle_beta   90.00
_cell.angle_gamma   90.00
#
_symmetry.space_group_name_H-M   'P 1'
#
loop_
_entity.id
_entity.type
_entity.pdbx_description
1 polymer ?
#
loop_
_entity_poly.entity_id
_entity_poly.type
_entity_poly.pdbx_seq_one_letter_code
_entity_poly.pdbx_strand_id
1 'polypeptide(L)'
;MKKFQKVAFSLLGAGLFTIVLYSCSGDDQTATKTEQAVVETEQAARGAKENEHLKKLGLAIAQDEDFIKLYKNLEYFSEFKSDRALKNELLKKEKLDEAEKNILAKAIGFESAEAAFKFETENFTYVKALTKRYDLVVIDQPDLQFVFDTALENTTTGRTCEEKLGSCKLGSWSIWIIEDAGCAAAGMAVGAASAWCGGCLGGVVASACLTAATLHLSSMLDTCADNYDDCKDK
;
A
#
# COMPACT_ATOMS: atom_id res chain seq x y z
N MET A 1 -36.10 -33.17 -4.99
CA MET A 1 -34.86 -32.76 -5.68
C MET A 1 -34.51 -31.35 -5.24
N LYS A 2 -33.22 -31.13 -4.94
CA LYS A 2 -32.50 -29.86 -4.69
C LYS A 2 -32.85 -29.05 -3.43
N LYS A 3 -31.89 -29.14 -2.49
CA LYS A 3 -31.65 -28.31 -1.31
C LYS A 3 -31.37 -26.86 -1.72
N PHE A 4 -31.96 -25.89 -1.03
CA PHE A 4 -31.45 -24.53 -0.95
C PHE A 4 -30.92 -24.33 0.48
N GLN A 5 -29.61 -24.39 0.63
CA GLN A 5 -28.92 -24.03 1.86
C GLN A 5 -28.95 -22.51 2.02
N LYS A 6 -29.38 -22.08 3.20
CA LYS A 6 -29.26 -20.72 3.70
C LYS A 6 -27.77 -20.39 3.84
N VAL A 7 -27.29 -19.37 3.13
CA VAL A 7 -26.00 -18.74 3.43
C VAL A 7 -26.28 -17.73 4.54
N ALA A 8 -25.92 -18.11 5.76
CA ALA A 8 -25.83 -17.19 6.88
C ALA A 8 -24.54 -16.38 6.73
N PHE A 9 -24.69 -15.07 6.54
CA PHE A 9 -23.63 -14.09 6.77
C PHE A 9 -23.35 -14.07 8.28
N SER A 10 -22.20 -14.59 8.69
CA SER A 10 -21.69 -14.39 10.04
C SER A 10 -20.66 -13.25 10.00
N LEU A 11 -21.15 -12.04 10.25
CA LEU A 11 -20.36 -10.97 10.87
C LEU A 11 -20.00 -11.43 12.30
N LEU A 12 -18.82 -11.04 12.77
CA LEU A 12 -18.18 -11.32 14.07
C LEU A 12 -17.11 -12.42 14.02
N GLY A 13 -15.91 -11.99 13.66
CA GLY A 13 -14.64 -12.64 13.97
C GLY A 13 -13.75 -11.65 14.71
N ALA A 14 -14.26 -11.05 15.79
CA ALA A 14 -13.39 -10.51 16.82
C ALA A 14 -12.61 -11.69 17.41
N GLY A 15 -11.33 -11.80 17.06
CA GLY A 15 -10.38 -12.71 17.70
C GLY A 15 -10.06 -12.25 19.11
N LEU A 16 -11.09 -12.18 19.96
CA LEU A 16 -10.96 -12.24 21.40
C LEU A 16 -10.39 -13.62 21.71
N PHE A 17 -9.14 -13.63 22.15
CA PHE A 17 -8.49 -14.74 22.82
C PHE A 17 -9.42 -15.29 23.91
N THR A 18 -10.19 -16.32 23.56
CA THR A 18 -10.94 -17.09 24.54
C THR A 18 -9.93 -18.07 25.11
N ILE A 19 -9.32 -17.67 26.22
CA ILE A 19 -8.56 -18.57 27.07
C ILE A 19 -9.57 -19.60 27.58
N VAL A 20 -9.60 -20.76 26.94
CA VAL A 20 -10.29 -21.93 27.48
C VAL A 20 -9.44 -22.45 28.64
N LEU A 21 -9.68 -21.93 29.83
CA LEU A 21 -9.27 -22.59 31.07
C LEU A 21 -10.20 -23.81 31.27
N TYR A 22 -9.83 -24.93 30.66
CA TYR A 22 -10.34 -26.23 31.10
C TYR A 22 -9.77 -26.48 32.50
N SER A 23 -10.63 -26.34 33.51
CA SER A 23 -10.40 -26.85 34.85
C SER A 23 -10.60 -28.37 34.82
N CYS A 24 -9.51 -29.11 34.61
CA CYS A 24 -9.42 -30.50 35.03
C CYS A 24 -8.53 -30.56 36.25
N SER A 25 -9.18 -30.77 37.40
CA SER A 25 -8.55 -31.20 38.64
C SER A 25 -8.02 -32.63 38.46
N GLY A 26 -6.74 -32.85 38.76
CA GLY A 26 -6.11 -34.16 38.75
C GLY A 26 -4.61 -34.07 38.52
N ASP A 27 -3.84 -34.42 39.56
CA ASP A 27 -2.39 -34.48 39.65
C ASP A 27 -1.63 -34.90 38.37
N ASP A 28 -0.78 -34.00 37.83
CA ASP A 28 0.57 -34.30 37.32
C ASP A 28 1.25 -33.01 36.80
N GLN A 29 2.01 -32.29 37.64
CA GLN A 29 2.83 -31.14 37.23
C GLN A 29 4.26 -31.54 36.84
N THR A 30 4.39 -32.46 35.88
CA THR A 30 5.72 -32.86 35.35
C THR A 30 5.90 -32.76 33.84
N ALA A 31 4.96 -32.12 33.14
CA ALA A 31 5.10 -31.74 31.73
C ALA A 31 4.60 -30.29 31.54
N THR A 32 5.46 -29.27 31.69
CA THR A 32 4.99 -27.87 31.43
C THR A 32 6.05 -26.79 31.27
N LYS A 33 7.34 -27.12 31.10
CA LYS A 33 8.36 -26.12 30.66
C LYS A 33 8.93 -26.45 29.29
N THR A 34 9.13 -27.73 29.01
CA THR A 34 9.67 -28.19 27.72
C THR A 34 8.65 -28.03 26.59
N GLU A 35 7.37 -28.34 26.81
CA GLU A 35 6.33 -28.15 25.78
C GLU A 35 6.04 -26.68 25.49
N GLN A 36 6.00 -25.81 26.51
CA GLN A 36 5.87 -24.36 26.30
C GLN A 36 7.08 -23.77 25.55
N ALA A 37 8.30 -24.15 25.94
CA ALA A 37 9.50 -23.73 25.22
C ALA A 37 9.53 -24.26 23.77
N VAL A 38 9.05 -25.48 23.51
CA VAL A 38 8.96 -26.04 22.16
C VAL A 38 7.93 -25.29 21.32
N VAL A 39 6.76 -24.93 21.87
CA VAL A 39 5.74 -24.14 21.18
C VAL A 39 6.25 -22.72 20.88
N GLU A 40 6.92 -22.06 21.83
CA GLU A 40 7.54 -20.74 21.62
C GLU A 40 8.67 -20.79 20.59
N THR A 41 9.48 -21.85 20.61
CA THR A 41 10.58 -22.04 19.63
C THR A 41 10.03 -22.34 18.24
N GLU A 42 8.95 -23.12 18.12
CA GLU A 42 8.28 -23.37 16.85
C GLU A 42 7.58 -22.14 16.31
N GLN A 43 6.96 -21.31 17.16
CA GLN A 43 6.36 -20.04 16.75
C GLN A 43 7.43 -19.03 16.30
N ALA A 44 8.55 -18.93 17.03
CA ALA A 44 9.69 -18.11 16.62
C ALA A 44 10.32 -18.61 15.32
N ALA A 45 10.44 -19.92 15.13
CA ALA A 45 10.95 -20.52 13.88
C ALA A 45 9.99 -20.34 12.69
N ARG A 46 8.67 -20.36 12.93
CA ARG A 46 7.67 -20.04 11.90
C ARG A 46 7.75 -18.56 11.51
N GLY A 47 7.77 -17.65 12.48
CA GLY A 47 7.94 -16.21 12.22
C GLY A 47 9.28 -15.88 11.54
N ALA A 48 10.36 -16.60 11.87
CA ALA A 48 11.65 -16.44 11.18
C ALA A 48 11.60 -16.91 9.71
N LYS A 49 10.92 -18.03 9.44
CA LYS A 49 10.75 -18.56 8.08
C LYS A 49 9.83 -17.70 7.23
N GLU A 50 8.77 -17.15 7.82
CA GLU A 50 7.86 -16.20 7.19
C GLU A 50 8.59 -14.91 6.79
N ASN A 51 9.35 -14.32 7.71
CA ASN A 51 10.21 -13.18 7.41
C ASN A 51 11.25 -13.46 6.32
N GLU A 52 11.84 -14.67 6.28
CA GLU A 52 12.76 -15.05 5.21
C GLU A 52 12.07 -15.16 3.85
N HIS A 53 10.84 -15.71 3.82
CA HIS A 53 10.04 -15.82 2.60
C HIS A 53 9.66 -14.43 2.06
N LEU A 54 9.12 -13.55 2.91
CA LEU A 54 8.75 -12.19 2.53
C LEU A 54 9.95 -11.39 2.05
N LYS A 55 11.11 -11.56 2.70
CA LYS A 55 12.36 -10.92 2.24
C LYS A 55 12.78 -11.41 0.85
N LYS A 56 12.71 -12.72 0.61
CA LYS A 56 13.01 -13.29 -0.73
C LYS A 56 12.04 -12.76 -1.78
N LEU A 57 10.77 -12.61 -1.44
CA LEU A 57 9.76 -12.04 -2.31
C LEU A 57 10.08 -10.57 -2.66
N GLY A 58 10.41 -9.74 -1.66
CA GLY A 58 10.82 -8.35 -1.90
C GLY A 58 12.04 -8.24 -2.81
N LEU A 59 13.06 -9.08 -2.60
CA LEU A 59 14.24 -9.14 -3.46
C LEU A 59 13.93 -9.62 -4.88
N ALA A 60 12.96 -10.51 -5.05
CA ALA A 60 12.52 -10.96 -6.36
C ALA A 60 11.75 -9.85 -7.11
N ILE A 61 10.88 -9.11 -6.40
CA ILE A 61 10.15 -7.97 -6.94
C ILE A 61 11.12 -6.84 -7.35
N ALA A 62 12.17 -6.58 -6.56
CA ALA A 62 13.18 -5.56 -6.87
C ALA A 62 13.87 -5.77 -8.23
N GLN A 63 13.92 -7.02 -8.71
CA GLN A 63 14.53 -7.40 -10.00
C GLN A 63 13.51 -7.51 -11.14
N ASP A 64 12.21 -7.34 -10.85
CA ASP A 64 11.16 -7.43 -11.85
C ASP A 64 11.14 -6.20 -12.76
N GLU A 65 11.04 -6.40 -14.08
CA GLU A 65 11.01 -5.29 -15.04
C GLU A 65 9.82 -4.34 -14.84
N ASP A 66 8.67 -4.85 -14.41
CA ASP A 66 7.48 -4.01 -14.18
C ASP A 66 7.68 -3.16 -12.91
N PHE A 67 8.33 -3.71 -11.87
CA PHE A 67 8.71 -2.95 -10.68
C PHE A 67 9.78 -1.89 -11.00
N ILE A 68 10.77 -2.20 -11.82
CA ILE A 68 11.80 -1.24 -12.22
C ILE A 68 11.19 -0.06 -13.00
N LYS A 69 10.20 -0.32 -13.87
CA LYS A 69 9.47 0.74 -14.59
C LYS A 69 8.63 1.58 -13.63
N LEU A 70 7.92 0.93 -12.72
CA LEU A 70 7.13 1.57 -11.67
C LEU A 70 7.99 2.50 -10.81
N TYR A 71 9.12 2.01 -10.31
CA TYR A 71 10.07 2.76 -9.50
C TYR A 71 10.55 4.02 -10.23
N LYS A 72 10.95 3.91 -11.50
CA LYS A 72 11.41 5.05 -12.31
C LYS A 72 10.33 6.11 -12.49
N ASN A 73 9.08 5.69 -12.70
CA ASN A 73 7.96 6.61 -12.81
C ASN A 73 7.72 7.35 -11.48
N LEU A 74 7.78 6.65 -10.35
CA LEU A 74 7.62 7.24 -9.01
C LEU A 74 8.76 8.21 -8.65
N GLU A 75 10.00 7.85 -9.01
CA GLU A 75 11.16 8.70 -8.82
C GLU A 75 11.01 10.03 -9.57
N TYR A 76 10.65 9.97 -10.86
CA TYR A 76 10.36 11.13 -11.69
C TYR A 76 9.23 11.99 -11.12
N PHE A 77 8.14 11.38 -10.64
CA PHE A 77 7.04 12.11 -10.01
C PHE A 77 7.48 12.88 -8.76
N SER A 78 8.39 12.31 -7.97
CA SER A 78 8.86 12.91 -6.71
C SER A 78 9.76 14.13 -6.86
N GLU A 79 10.17 14.45 -8.09
CA GLU A 79 10.93 15.66 -8.43
C GLU A 79 10.02 16.88 -8.68
N PHE A 80 8.73 16.65 -8.89
CA PHE A 80 7.80 17.72 -9.15
C PHE A 80 7.47 18.51 -7.87
N LYS A 81 7.37 19.83 -8.02
CA LYS A 81 6.92 20.71 -6.95
C LYS A 81 5.39 20.72 -6.91
N SER A 82 4.84 20.48 -5.73
CA SER A 82 3.42 20.65 -5.45
C SER A 82 3.11 22.10 -5.05
N ASP A 83 1.97 22.62 -5.50
CA ASP A 83 1.33 23.80 -4.92
C ASP A 83 0.31 23.33 -3.88
N ARG A 84 0.76 23.21 -2.63
CA ARG A 84 -0.06 22.65 -1.55
C ARG A 84 -1.27 23.50 -1.22
N ALA A 85 -1.15 24.82 -1.30
CA ALA A 85 -2.25 25.73 -1.00
C ALA A 85 -3.37 25.55 -2.03
N LEU A 86 -3.01 25.57 -3.32
CA LEU A 86 -3.96 25.37 -4.41
C LEU A 86 -4.56 23.97 -4.41
N LYS A 87 -3.74 22.93 -4.16
CA LYS A 87 -4.20 21.55 -4.01
C LYS A 87 -5.26 21.45 -2.90
N ASN A 88 -4.96 21.94 -1.70
CA ASN A 88 -5.86 21.87 -0.55
C ASN A 88 -7.13 22.71 -0.73
N GLU A 89 -7.08 23.79 -1.50
CA GLU A 89 -8.26 24.57 -1.88
C GLU A 89 -9.17 23.76 -2.81
N LEU A 90 -8.61 23.17 -3.86
CA LEU A 90 -9.36 22.39 -4.84
C LEU A 90 -9.96 21.12 -4.23
N LEU A 91 -9.23 20.43 -3.34
CA LEU A 91 -9.71 19.23 -2.65
C LEU A 91 -10.88 19.48 -1.68
N LYS A 92 -11.17 20.74 -1.30
CA LYS A 92 -12.36 21.09 -0.51
C LYS A 92 -13.63 21.12 -1.35
N LYS A 93 -13.52 21.18 -2.69
CA LYS A 93 -14.68 21.21 -3.59
C LYS A 93 -15.24 19.81 -3.74
N GLU A 94 -16.56 19.67 -3.62
CA GLU A 94 -17.24 18.38 -3.82
C GLU A 94 -17.12 17.84 -5.25
N LYS A 95 -16.99 18.75 -6.23
CA LYS A 95 -16.83 18.43 -7.65
C LYS A 95 -15.87 19.43 -8.29
N LEU A 96 -15.01 18.92 -9.17
CA LEU A 96 -14.11 19.71 -10.00
C LEU A 96 -14.59 19.64 -11.45
N ASP A 97 -14.66 20.78 -12.11
CA ASP A 97 -14.82 20.85 -13.56
C ASP A 97 -13.52 20.44 -14.30
N GLU A 98 -13.57 20.31 -15.63
CA GLU A 98 -12.40 19.89 -16.42
C GLU A 98 -11.22 20.86 -16.34
N ALA A 99 -11.48 22.16 -16.21
CA ALA A 99 -10.40 23.14 -16.03
C ALA A 99 -9.78 23.00 -14.64
N GLU A 100 -10.60 22.83 -13.61
CA GLU A 100 -10.18 22.61 -12.22
C GLU A 100 -9.43 21.30 -12.03
N LYS A 101 -9.77 20.22 -12.75
CA LYS A 101 -8.98 18.98 -12.79
C LYS A 101 -7.59 19.22 -13.33
N ASN A 102 -7.47 20.01 -14.40
CA ASN A 102 -6.20 20.38 -15.00
C ASN A 102 -5.37 21.26 -14.05
N ILE A 103 -6.02 22.15 -13.30
CA ILE A 103 -5.36 22.97 -12.27
C ILE A 103 -4.92 22.08 -11.09
N LEU A 104 -5.74 21.12 -10.65
CA LEU A 104 -5.37 20.18 -9.60
C LEU A 104 -4.18 19.31 -10.03
N ALA A 105 -4.18 18.78 -11.26
CA ALA A 105 -3.06 18.01 -11.80
C ALA A 105 -1.75 18.81 -11.77
N LYS A 106 -1.80 20.11 -12.11
CA LYS A 106 -0.66 21.02 -11.98
C LYS A 106 -0.26 21.27 -10.53
N ALA A 107 -1.24 21.44 -9.64
CA ALA A 107 -0.98 21.65 -8.22
C ALA A 107 -0.34 20.43 -7.54
N ILE A 108 -0.55 19.22 -8.05
CA ILE A 108 0.13 17.99 -7.57
C ILE A 108 1.44 17.69 -8.31
N GLY A 109 1.84 18.52 -9.28
CA GLY A 109 3.14 18.45 -9.94
C GLY A 109 3.12 17.97 -11.40
N PHE A 110 1.98 17.54 -11.94
CA PHE A 110 1.89 17.12 -13.34
C PHE A 110 1.77 18.31 -14.30
N GLU A 111 2.24 18.15 -15.54
CA GLU A 111 2.09 19.19 -16.57
C GLU A 111 0.62 19.43 -16.97
N SER A 112 -0.20 18.38 -16.91
CA SER A 112 -1.61 18.38 -17.26
C SER A 112 -2.36 17.20 -16.62
N ALA A 113 -3.70 17.25 -16.67
CA ALA A 113 -4.58 16.14 -16.33
C ALA A 113 -4.33 14.89 -17.20
N GLU A 114 -3.93 15.09 -18.46
CA GLU A 114 -3.56 13.98 -19.36
C GLU A 114 -2.24 13.33 -18.94
N ALA A 115 -1.26 14.11 -18.47
CA ALA A 115 -0.03 13.58 -17.91
C ALA A 115 -0.30 12.79 -16.61
N ALA A 116 -1.16 13.32 -15.73
CA ALA A 116 -1.61 12.62 -14.52
C ALA A 116 -2.32 11.30 -14.86
N PHE A 117 -3.20 11.32 -15.85
CA PHE A 117 -3.88 10.13 -16.36
C PHE A 117 -2.92 9.05 -16.82
N LYS A 118 -1.94 9.45 -17.65
CA LYS A 118 -0.96 8.54 -18.22
C LYS A 118 -0.13 7.90 -17.11
N PHE A 119 0.34 8.70 -16.15
CA PHE A 119 1.06 8.22 -14.97
C PHE A 119 0.25 7.17 -14.19
N GLU A 120 -1.01 7.47 -13.85
CA GLU A 120 -1.86 6.52 -13.12
C GLU A 120 -2.09 5.23 -13.91
N THR A 121 -2.33 5.32 -15.21
CA THR A 121 -2.64 4.15 -16.05
C THR A 121 -1.43 3.25 -16.24
N GLU A 122 -0.25 3.85 -16.45
CA GLU A 122 1.00 3.11 -16.59
C GLU A 122 1.34 2.40 -15.29
N ASN A 123 1.31 3.11 -14.16
CA ASN A 123 1.65 2.51 -12.88
C ASN A 123 0.63 1.45 -12.43
N PHE A 124 -0.67 1.69 -12.65
CA PHE A 124 -1.71 0.68 -12.41
C PHE A 124 -1.45 -0.60 -13.22
N THR A 125 -0.98 -0.45 -14.46
CA THR A 125 -0.64 -1.61 -15.31
C THR A 125 0.52 -2.40 -14.71
N TYR A 126 1.57 -1.73 -14.23
CA TYR A 126 2.70 -2.37 -13.57
C TYR A 126 2.28 -3.04 -12.26
N VAL A 127 1.56 -2.33 -11.38
CA VAL A 127 1.10 -2.86 -10.09
C VAL A 127 0.15 -4.04 -10.28
N LYS A 128 -0.75 -3.98 -11.26
CA LYS A 128 -1.63 -5.12 -11.61
C LYS A 128 -0.83 -6.33 -12.08
N ALA A 129 0.21 -6.12 -12.89
CA ALA A 129 1.07 -7.20 -13.36
C ALA A 129 1.82 -7.86 -12.19
N LEU A 130 2.39 -7.06 -11.29
CA LEU A 130 3.04 -7.53 -10.06
C LEU A 130 2.04 -8.27 -9.15
N THR A 131 0.87 -7.68 -8.92
CA THR A 131 -0.21 -8.25 -8.10
C THR A 131 -0.59 -9.65 -8.57
N LYS A 132 -0.74 -9.83 -9.89
CA LYS A 132 -1.05 -11.14 -10.47
C LYS A 132 0.13 -12.12 -10.43
N ARG A 133 1.35 -11.64 -10.69
CA ARG A 133 2.56 -12.48 -10.80
C ARG A 133 2.99 -13.06 -9.46
N TYR A 134 2.86 -12.26 -8.41
CA TYR A 134 3.30 -12.60 -7.05
C TYR A 134 2.15 -12.89 -6.09
N ASP A 135 0.91 -12.96 -6.61
CA ASP A 135 -0.31 -13.18 -5.84
C ASP A 135 -0.44 -12.26 -4.62
N LEU A 136 -0.15 -10.96 -4.81
CA LEU A 136 -0.07 -10.01 -3.70
C LEU A 136 -1.39 -9.85 -2.93
N VAL A 137 -2.52 -10.26 -3.52
CA VAL A 137 -3.86 -10.16 -2.91
C VAL A 137 -4.08 -11.08 -1.72
N VAL A 138 -3.25 -12.12 -1.56
CA VAL A 138 -3.37 -13.06 -0.42
C VAL A 138 -2.46 -12.71 0.75
N ILE A 139 -1.53 -11.77 0.54
CA ILE A 139 -0.60 -11.29 1.56
C ILE A 139 -1.30 -10.18 2.35
N ASP A 140 -1.17 -10.20 3.68
CA ASP A 140 -1.76 -9.15 4.49
C ASP A 140 -1.01 -7.81 4.33
N GLN A 141 -1.64 -6.72 4.78
CA GLN A 141 -1.10 -5.39 4.53
C GLN A 141 0.27 -5.14 5.22
N PRO A 142 0.50 -5.54 6.48
CA PRO A 142 1.82 -5.41 7.11
C PRO A 142 2.92 -6.18 6.36
N ASP A 143 2.65 -7.41 5.92
CA ASP A 143 3.63 -8.22 5.20
C ASP A 143 3.89 -7.66 3.80
N LEU A 144 2.87 -7.16 3.10
CA LEU A 144 3.03 -6.43 1.84
C LEU A 144 3.90 -5.19 2.02
N GLN A 145 3.71 -4.46 3.12
CA GLN A 145 4.55 -3.30 3.43
C GLN A 145 6.00 -3.72 3.63
N PHE A 146 6.26 -4.80 4.38
CA PHE A 146 7.62 -5.33 4.53
C PHE A 146 8.24 -5.77 3.20
N VAL A 147 7.45 -6.40 2.32
CA VAL A 147 7.87 -6.84 0.98
C VAL A 147 8.29 -5.63 0.13
N PHE A 148 7.47 -4.58 0.07
CA PHE A 148 7.78 -3.39 -0.74
C PHE A 148 8.86 -2.51 -0.11
N ASP A 149 8.93 -2.40 1.22
CA ASP A 149 10.05 -1.75 1.90
C ASP A 149 11.36 -2.47 1.60
N THR A 150 11.35 -3.81 1.56
CA THR A 150 12.51 -4.61 1.13
C THR A 150 12.85 -4.35 -0.34
N ALA A 151 11.85 -4.33 -1.22
CA ALA A 151 12.06 -4.13 -2.66
C ALA A 151 12.61 -2.73 -3.00
N LEU A 152 12.22 -1.72 -2.22
CA LEU A 152 12.67 -0.34 -2.33
C LEU A 152 13.95 -0.05 -1.53
N GLU A 153 14.52 -1.04 -0.84
CA GLU A 153 15.64 -0.86 0.10
C GLU A 153 15.36 0.22 1.16
N ASN A 154 14.09 0.39 1.55
CA ASN A 154 13.69 1.35 2.57
C ASN A 154 14.17 0.88 3.94
N THR A 155 15.14 1.58 4.51
CA THR A 155 15.71 1.22 5.81
C THR A 155 14.98 1.88 6.98
N THR A 156 14.01 2.79 6.74
CA THR A 156 13.31 3.61 7.76
C THR A 156 14.21 4.43 8.69
N THR A 157 15.54 4.38 8.49
CA THR A 157 16.55 4.98 9.37
C THR A 157 17.55 5.79 8.57
N GLY A 158 17.41 7.12 8.58
CA GLY A 158 18.42 8.04 8.06
C GLY A 158 19.15 8.78 9.18
N ARG A 159 20.47 8.99 9.03
CA ARG A 159 21.29 9.77 9.98
C ARG A 159 21.33 11.24 9.58
N THR A 160 21.38 11.54 8.29
CA THR A 160 21.30 12.91 7.75
C THR A 160 19.87 13.28 7.38
N CYS A 161 19.60 14.58 7.20
CA CYS A 161 18.29 15.05 6.74
C CYS A 161 17.98 14.52 5.33
N GLU A 162 18.97 14.45 4.45
CA GLU A 162 18.87 13.88 3.10
C GLU A 162 18.53 12.39 3.12
N GLU A 163 19.17 11.61 3.98
CA GLU A 163 18.87 10.18 4.14
C GLU A 163 17.46 9.95 4.72
N LYS A 164 17.02 10.82 5.64
CA LYS A 164 15.65 10.79 6.18
C LYS A 164 14.62 11.14 5.12
N LEU A 165 14.89 12.15 4.29
CA LEU A 165 14.03 12.51 3.15
C LEU A 165 13.91 11.34 2.17
N GLY A 166 15.04 10.72 1.80
CA GLY A 166 15.07 9.54 0.94
C GLY A 166 14.24 8.39 1.51
N SER A 167 14.45 8.06 2.80
CA SER A 167 13.68 7.00 3.48
C SER A 167 12.17 7.32 3.54
N CYS A 168 11.81 8.59 3.79
CA CYS A 168 10.42 9.02 3.82
C CYS A 168 9.74 8.90 2.44
N LYS A 169 10.45 9.26 1.36
CA LYS A 169 9.97 9.07 -0.01
C LYS A 169 9.75 7.60 -0.33
N LEU A 170 10.72 6.74 -0.03
CA LEU A 170 10.61 5.29 -0.28
C LEU A 170 9.44 4.67 0.52
N GLY A 171 9.26 5.05 1.79
CA GLY A 171 8.10 4.61 2.58
C GLY A 171 6.76 5.09 2.01
N SER A 172 6.71 6.32 1.52
CA SER A 172 5.52 6.86 0.84
C SER A 172 5.19 6.08 -0.44
N TRP A 173 6.22 5.66 -1.19
CA TRP A 173 6.06 4.81 -2.37
C TRP A 173 5.56 3.42 -2.00
N SER A 174 6.12 2.76 -0.97
CA SER A 174 5.60 1.48 -0.46
C SER A 174 4.10 1.55 -0.19
N ILE A 175 3.66 2.55 0.58
CA ILE A 175 2.25 2.75 0.93
C ILE A 175 1.41 2.93 -0.33
N TRP A 176 1.84 3.80 -1.24
CA TRP A 176 1.13 4.05 -2.50
C TRP A 176 1.00 2.78 -3.36
N ILE A 177 2.07 1.97 -3.48
CA ILE A 177 2.04 0.72 -4.25
C ILE A 177 1.04 -0.28 -3.64
N ILE A 178 0.96 -0.36 -2.31
CA ILE A 178 0.01 -1.23 -1.60
C ILE A 178 -1.43 -0.77 -1.82
N GLU A 179 -1.68 0.53 -1.73
CA GLU A 179 -2.98 1.12 -2.04
C GLU A 179 -3.39 0.83 -3.48
N ASP A 180 -2.47 1.03 -4.44
CA ASP A 180 -2.69 0.74 -5.85
C ASP A 180 -2.91 -0.77 -6.09
N ALA A 181 -2.19 -1.66 -5.38
CA ALA A 181 -2.42 -3.10 -5.46
C ALA A 181 -3.82 -3.47 -4.96
N GLY A 182 -4.30 -2.84 -3.89
CA GLY A 182 -5.69 -2.95 -3.42
C GLY A 182 -6.70 -2.45 -4.46
N CYS A 183 -6.43 -1.31 -5.09
CA CYS A 183 -7.25 -0.78 -6.19
C CYS A 183 -7.25 -1.73 -7.40
N ALA A 184 -6.11 -2.36 -7.72
CA ALA A 184 -5.97 -3.33 -8.80
C ALA A 184 -6.71 -4.62 -8.52
N ALA A 185 -6.67 -5.13 -7.28
CA ALA A 185 -7.47 -6.27 -6.85
C ALA A 185 -8.98 -6.00 -7.04
N ALA A 186 -9.44 -4.82 -6.62
CA ALA A 186 -10.82 -4.40 -6.83
C ALA A 186 -11.16 -4.20 -8.32
N GLY A 187 -10.28 -3.57 -9.09
CA GLY A 187 -10.46 -3.28 -10.52
C GLY A 187 -10.41 -4.50 -11.43
N MET A 188 -9.63 -5.54 -11.06
CA MET A 188 -9.65 -6.83 -11.75
C MET A 188 -11.02 -7.51 -11.71
N ALA A 189 -11.87 -7.18 -10.73
CA ALA A 189 -13.22 -7.70 -10.61
C ALA A 189 -14.26 -6.95 -11.48
N VAL A 190 -13.97 -5.70 -11.92
CA VAL A 190 -15.00 -4.81 -12.52
C VAL A 190 -14.60 -4.08 -13.81
N GLY A 191 -13.33 -4.17 -14.25
CA GLY A 191 -12.80 -3.41 -15.40
C GLY A 191 -12.43 -1.98 -14.99
N ALA A 192 -11.19 -1.57 -15.28
CA ALA A 192 -10.67 -0.26 -14.86
C ALA A 192 -10.66 0.72 -16.04
N ALA A 193 -11.30 1.88 -15.85
CA ALA A 193 -11.09 3.10 -16.64
C ALA A 193 -10.79 4.21 -15.64
N SER A 194 -9.80 5.08 -15.88
CA SER A 194 -9.42 6.13 -14.92
C SER A 194 -10.48 7.24 -14.81
N ALA A 195 -10.38 8.05 -13.75
CA ALA A 195 -11.22 9.23 -13.56
C ALA A 195 -10.81 10.42 -14.46
N TRP A 196 -9.60 10.40 -15.01
CA TRP A 196 -9.06 11.47 -15.83
C TRP A 196 -9.55 11.45 -17.29
N CYS A 197 -10.05 10.31 -17.78
CA CYS A 197 -10.52 10.16 -19.17
C CYS A 197 -12.04 9.99 -19.35
N GLY A 198 -12.83 10.02 -18.29
CA GLY A 198 -14.27 9.79 -18.40
C GLY A 198 -15.08 10.52 -17.34
N GLY A 199 -15.79 11.56 -17.76
CA GLY A 199 -16.82 12.19 -16.94
C GLY A 199 -17.86 11.17 -16.47
N CYS A 200 -18.06 11.12 -15.15
CA CYS A 200 -19.21 10.55 -14.44
C CYS A 200 -19.63 9.09 -14.75
N LEU A 201 -19.52 8.26 -13.69
CA LEU A 201 -20.39 7.12 -13.37
C LEU A 201 -20.47 5.98 -14.40
N GLY A 202 -19.48 5.08 -14.36
CA GLY A 202 -19.53 3.78 -15.04
C GLY A 202 -18.20 3.03 -15.06
N GLY A 203 -17.59 2.81 -13.89
CA GLY A 203 -16.26 2.20 -13.70
C GLY A 203 -15.58 2.62 -12.38
N VAL A 204 -16.38 2.99 -11.37
CA VAL A 204 -16.12 4.11 -10.45
C VAL A 204 -15.22 3.76 -9.26
N VAL A 205 -15.09 2.47 -8.90
CA VAL A 205 -14.41 2.10 -7.66
C VAL A 205 -12.89 2.07 -7.85
N ALA A 206 -12.40 1.42 -8.91
CA ALA A 206 -10.97 1.41 -9.20
C ALA A 206 -10.46 2.83 -9.52
N SER A 207 -11.23 3.60 -10.28
CA SER A 207 -10.82 4.93 -10.73
C SER A 207 -10.72 5.95 -9.59
N ALA A 208 -11.69 5.98 -8.67
CA ALA A 208 -11.65 6.83 -7.50
C ALA A 208 -10.55 6.38 -6.52
N CYS A 209 -10.30 5.07 -6.42
CA CYS A 209 -9.25 4.50 -5.57
C CYS A 209 -7.85 4.92 -6.05
N LEU A 210 -7.57 4.87 -7.36
CA LEU A 210 -6.28 5.29 -7.92
C LEU A 210 -5.99 6.76 -7.70
N THR A 211 -6.98 7.63 -7.96
CA THR A 211 -6.82 9.07 -7.74
C THR A 211 -6.64 9.37 -6.24
N ALA A 212 -7.36 8.67 -5.36
CA ALA A 212 -7.18 8.82 -3.91
C ALA A 212 -5.76 8.42 -3.48
N ALA A 213 -5.23 7.30 -3.99
CA ALA A 213 -3.86 6.88 -3.72
C ALA A 213 -2.85 7.93 -4.21
N THR A 214 -2.98 8.45 -5.43
CA THR A 214 -2.08 9.50 -5.96
C THR A 214 -2.12 10.78 -5.12
N LEU A 215 -3.30 11.21 -4.66
CA LEU A 215 -3.44 12.36 -3.76
C LEU A 215 -2.82 12.10 -2.40
N HIS A 216 -2.97 10.88 -1.87
CA HIS A 216 -2.34 10.47 -0.63
C HIS A 216 -0.81 10.47 -0.76
N LEU A 217 -0.25 9.92 -1.84
CA LEU A 217 1.17 9.99 -2.15
C LEU A 217 1.68 11.43 -2.20
N SER A 218 1.00 12.30 -2.94
CA SER A 218 1.35 13.73 -2.99
C SER A 218 1.39 14.35 -1.59
N SER A 219 0.43 14.03 -0.72
CA SER A 219 0.40 14.51 0.67
C SER A 219 1.52 13.94 1.54
N MET A 220 1.89 12.67 1.36
CA MET A 220 3.01 12.07 2.09
C MET A 220 4.33 12.71 1.65
N LEU A 221 4.54 12.92 0.36
CA LEU A 221 5.73 13.60 -0.18
C LEU A 221 5.86 15.04 0.31
N ASP A 222 4.73 15.76 0.42
CA ASP A 222 4.69 17.08 1.04
C ASP A 222 5.18 17.05 2.49
N THR A 223 4.68 16.09 3.26
CA THR A 223 5.09 15.89 4.66
C THR A 223 6.57 15.54 4.76
N CYS A 224 7.09 14.73 3.84
CA CYS A 224 8.52 14.43 3.76
C CYS A 224 9.36 15.68 3.50
N ALA A 225 8.90 16.58 2.63
CA ALA A 225 9.60 17.83 2.35
C ALA A 225 9.61 18.77 3.56
N ASP A 226 8.47 18.89 4.28
CA ASP A 226 8.39 19.71 5.50
C ASP A 226 9.33 19.20 6.59
N ASN A 227 9.34 17.89 6.82
CA ASN A 227 10.23 17.26 7.80
C ASN A 227 11.71 17.47 7.43
N TYR A 228 12.03 17.57 6.15
CA TYR A 228 13.38 17.85 5.68
C TYR A 228 13.77 19.31 5.92
N ASP A 229 12.89 20.26 5.59
CA ASP A 229 13.13 21.69 5.83
C ASP A 229 13.31 21.95 7.34
N ASP A 230 12.43 21.39 8.17
CA ASP A 230 12.53 21.43 9.65
C ASP A 230 13.81 20.79 10.21
N CYS A 231 14.37 19.80 9.49
CA CYS A 231 15.61 19.15 9.86
C CYS A 231 16.83 19.99 9.50
N LYS A 232 16.77 20.74 8.40
CA LYS A 232 17.86 21.63 7.94
C LYS A 232 17.96 22.93 8.72
N ASP A 233 16.83 23.43 9.23
CA ASP A 233 16.78 24.68 9.98
C ASP A 233 17.19 24.54 11.46
N LYS A 234 17.66 23.35 11.87
CA LYS A 234 18.14 23.02 13.23
C LYS A 234 19.65 22.78 13.27
#